data_AF-A0A8S9MZC1-F1
#
_entry.id   AF-A0A8S9MZC1-F1
#
_cell.length_a   1.000
_cell.length_b   1.000
_cell.length_c   1.000
_cell.angle_alpha   90.00
_cell.angle_beta   90.00
_cell.angle_gamma   90.00
#
_symmetry.space_group_name_H-M   'P 1'
#
loop_
_entity.id
_entity.type
_entity.pdbx_description
1 polymer ?
#
loop_
_entity_poly.entity_id
_entity_poly.type
_entity_poly.pdbx_seq_one_letter_code
_entity_poly.pdbx_strand_id
1 'polypeptide(L)'
;MFGLKKPPANLPNHNSADPGFHKPNPFNSDDESDNKLNPSKRTSSEPSSAIMTNPSDEVEKGSSSSSSKQPSTSNSRHQYKNNFRDSGGVENQSVQELEGYAVYKAEETTKSVQGSLKVAEEIRSDATRTLVMLHDQGEQITRTHHKAAEIDHDLSRGEKLLGSLGGMFSKTWKPKKTRPINGPVITR
;
A
#
# COMPACT_ATOMS: atom_id res chain seq x y z
N MET A 1 70.16 31.09 37.73
CA MET A 1 69.30 30.91 38.92
C MET A 1 68.42 29.69 38.70
N PHE A 2 68.30 28.89 39.76
CA PHE A 2 67.56 27.64 39.98
C PHE A 2 66.10 27.67 39.47
N GLY A 3 65.42 26.57 39.12
CA GLY A 3 65.71 25.16 39.37
C GLY A 3 64.70 24.18 38.74
N LEU A 4 64.95 22.90 39.05
CA LEU A 4 64.28 21.66 38.62
C LEU A 4 62.86 21.44 39.18
N LYS A 5 62.17 20.46 38.54
CA LYS A 5 61.14 19.48 39.02
C LYS A 5 59.80 19.66 38.30
N LYS A 6 59.05 18.64 37.83
CA LYS A 6 59.02 17.16 37.89
C LYS A 6 57.96 16.69 36.84
N PRO A 7 57.98 15.45 36.32
CA PRO A 7 56.95 14.91 35.43
C PRO A 7 55.92 14.04 36.21
N PRO A 8 54.70 13.79 35.69
CA PRO A 8 53.86 12.72 36.21
C PRO A 8 54.06 11.40 35.45
N ALA A 9 54.19 10.33 36.23
CA ALA A 9 54.35 8.95 35.81
C ALA A 9 52.99 8.22 35.71
N ASN A 10 53.01 7.30 34.76
CA ASN A 10 52.16 6.15 34.43
C ASN A 10 51.32 5.37 35.48
N LEU A 11 50.18 4.88 34.94
CA LEU A 11 49.48 3.57 35.09
C LEU A 11 48.69 3.27 36.39
N PRO A 12 47.86 2.18 36.45
CA PRO A 12 46.78 1.71 35.56
C PRO A 12 45.52 1.31 36.39
N ASN A 13 44.38 0.97 35.76
CA ASN A 13 43.60 -0.25 36.08
C ASN A 13 42.21 -0.32 35.43
N HIS A 14 42.01 -1.48 34.77
CA HIS A 14 40.83 -2.34 34.65
C HIS A 14 39.44 -1.72 34.49
N ASN A 15 38.77 -2.06 33.38
CA ASN A 15 37.75 -3.11 33.42
C ASN A 15 37.55 -3.78 32.06
N SER A 16 37.48 -5.10 32.14
CA SER A 16 37.24 -6.07 31.09
C SER A 16 35.75 -6.11 30.75
N ALA A 17 35.42 -6.04 29.45
CA ALA A 17 34.24 -6.71 28.90
C ALA A 17 34.46 -6.97 27.40
N ASP A 18 34.48 -8.25 27.06
CA ASP A 18 34.42 -8.88 25.74
C ASP A 18 33.35 -8.26 24.81
N PRO A 19 33.64 -7.95 23.53
CA PRO A 19 32.59 -7.63 22.57
C PRO A 19 31.98 -8.93 22.03
N GLY A 20 31.07 -9.49 22.82
CA GLY A 20 30.13 -10.50 22.36
C GLY A 20 29.27 -9.95 21.22
N PHE A 21 29.15 -10.75 20.15
CA PHE A 21 28.33 -10.50 18.97
C PHE A 21 26.88 -10.12 19.34
N HIS A 22 26.46 -8.90 19.03
CA HIS A 22 25.04 -8.52 19.00
C HIS A 22 24.70 -7.90 17.65
N LYS A 23 23.94 -8.66 16.84
CA LYS A 23 23.24 -8.14 15.66
C LYS A 23 22.09 -7.26 16.15
N PRO A 24 21.95 -5.99 15.71
CA PRO A 24 20.75 -5.23 16.00
C PRO A 24 19.60 -5.72 15.10
N ASN A 25 18.45 -5.99 15.72
CA ASN A 25 17.21 -6.36 15.04
C ASN A 25 16.62 -5.09 14.37
N PRO A 26 16.14 -5.16 13.11
CA PRO A 26 15.88 -3.97 12.28
C PRO A 26 14.53 -3.27 12.51
N PHE A 27 13.79 -3.62 13.56
CA PHE A 27 12.40 -3.19 13.76
C PHE A 27 12.14 -2.33 15.00
N ASN A 28 13.18 -1.73 15.59
CA ASN A 28 12.99 -0.87 16.76
C ASN A 28 13.77 0.44 16.61
N SER A 29 13.30 1.30 15.72
CA SER A 29 13.58 2.75 15.79
C SER A 29 12.23 3.45 15.93
N ASP A 30 11.94 3.82 17.17
CA ASP A 30 10.89 4.75 17.54
C ASP A 30 11.43 6.16 17.22
N ASP A 31 10.88 6.80 16.19
CA ASP A 31 11.23 8.17 15.80
C ASP A 31 10.01 9.06 16.05
N GLU A 32 10.06 9.75 17.19
CA GLU A 32 9.16 10.85 17.58
C GLU A 32 9.32 12.00 16.58
N SER A 33 8.39 12.14 15.64
CA SER A 33 8.35 13.29 14.73
C SER A 33 7.45 14.40 15.27
N ASP A 34 8.09 15.49 15.71
CA ASP A 34 7.48 16.77 16.07
C ASP A 34 6.55 17.33 14.97
N ASN A 35 5.26 17.44 15.30
CA ASN A 35 4.24 18.05 14.44
C ASN A 35 4.29 19.57 14.50
N LYS A 36 4.91 20.22 13.51
CA LYS A 36 4.79 21.68 13.29
C LYS A 36 3.85 21.99 12.13
N LEU A 37 2.57 22.16 12.44
CA LEU A 37 1.51 22.61 11.54
C LEU A 37 1.73 24.06 11.07
N ASN A 38 1.58 24.32 9.78
CA ASN A 38 1.29 25.64 9.22
C ASN A 38 0.18 25.51 8.16
N PRO A 39 -0.88 26.35 8.19
CA PRO A 39 -2.05 26.18 7.31
C PRO A 39 -2.05 27.10 6.07
N SER A 40 -2.70 26.57 5.02
CA SER A 40 -3.51 27.28 4.00
C SER A 40 -2.84 27.81 2.72
N LYS A 41 -3.23 27.23 1.56
CA LYS A 41 -4.14 27.88 0.58
C LYS A 41 -4.58 26.91 -0.53
N ARG A 42 -5.90 26.83 -0.73
CA ARG A 42 -6.64 26.06 -1.74
C ARG A 42 -6.56 26.74 -3.12
N THR A 43 -6.55 25.95 -4.19
CA THR A 43 -7.16 26.33 -5.49
C THR A 43 -8.01 25.17 -5.99
N SER A 44 -9.27 25.49 -6.23
CA SER A 44 -10.38 24.64 -6.65
C SER A 44 -10.34 24.27 -8.14
N SER A 45 -10.79 23.07 -8.49
CA SER A 45 -11.68 22.82 -9.64
C SER A 45 -12.26 21.40 -9.56
N GLU A 46 -13.57 21.30 -9.33
CA GLU A 46 -14.39 20.11 -9.47
C GLU A 46 -15.08 20.11 -10.85
N PRO A 47 -15.45 18.95 -11.40
CA PRO A 47 -16.65 18.83 -12.21
C PRO A 47 -17.72 18.02 -11.46
N SER A 48 -18.89 18.63 -11.32
CA SER A 48 -20.11 18.05 -10.76
C SER A 48 -20.77 17.11 -11.76
N SER A 49 -21.31 15.98 -11.26
CA SER A 49 -22.38 15.25 -11.93
C SER A 49 -23.36 14.76 -10.87
N ALA A 50 -24.52 15.40 -10.88
CA ALA A 50 -25.65 15.16 -10.03
C ALA A 50 -26.23 13.76 -10.30
N ILE A 51 -26.40 12.97 -9.24
CA ILE A 51 -27.29 11.81 -9.26
C ILE A 51 -28.63 12.29 -8.73
N MET A 52 -29.60 12.34 -9.64
CA MET A 52 -30.98 12.74 -9.41
C MET A 52 -31.66 11.76 -8.44
N THR A 53 -32.22 12.31 -7.37
CA THR A 53 -33.32 11.74 -6.61
C THR A 53 -34.57 11.70 -7.49
N ASN A 54 -35.20 10.54 -7.61
CA ASN A 54 -36.61 10.46 -8.01
C ASN A 54 -37.42 9.77 -6.91
N PRO A 55 -38.47 10.43 -6.38
CA PRO A 55 -39.51 9.81 -5.59
C PRO A 55 -40.56 9.24 -6.55
N SER A 56 -41.16 8.11 -6.20
CA SER A 56 -42.37 7.65 -6.87
C SER A 56 -43.39 7.30 -5.81
N ASP A 57 -44.38 8.18 -5.70
CA ASP A 57 -45.61 8.02 -4.95
C ASP A 57 -46.44 6.88 -5.54
N GLU A 58 -47.01 6.03 -4.69
CA GLU A 58 -48.31 5.43 -4.96
C GLU A 58 -49.10 5.34 -3.65
N VAL A 59 -50.13 6.16 -3.57
CA VAL A 59 -51.15 6.16 -2.54
C VAL A 59 -52.16 5.06 -2.86
N GLU A 60 -52.37 4.09 -1.96
CA GLU A 60 -53.59 3.27 -1.97
C GLU A 60 -54.11 3.06 -0.54
N LYS A 61 -55.40 3.29 -0.45
CA LYS A 61 -56.24 3.45 0.73
C LYS A 61 -56.68 2.06 1.19
N GLY A 62 -56.83 1.86 2.51
CA GLY A 62 -56.92 0.52 3.09
C GLY A 62 -58.12 -0.32 2.68
N SER A 63 -58.02 -1.63 2.93
CA SER A 63 -59.09 -2.49 3.46
C SER A 63 -58.58 -3.90 3.77
N SER A 64 -59.08 -4.39 4.89
CA SER A 64 -59.15 -5.77 5.41
C SER A 64 -58.90 -6.98 4.51
N SER A 65 -58.15 -7.92 5.08
CA SER A 65 -58.25 -9.39 5.01
C SER A 65 -58.23 -10.08 3.63
N SER A 66 -57.21 -10.89 3.38
CA SER A 66 -57.38 -12.34 3.25
C SER A 66 -56.02 -13.03 3.29
N SER A 67 -55.98 -14.13 4.04
CA SER A 67 -54.84 -15.00 4.28
C SER A 67 -54.31 -15.65 3.00
N SER A 68 -53.02 -15.45 2.72
CA SER A 68 -52.20 -16.50 2.13
C SER A 68 -50.91 -16.59 2.95
N LYS A 69 -50.89 -17.56 3.87
CA LYS A 69 -49.71 -17.86 4.68
C LYS A 69 -48.67 -18.54 3.78
N GLN A 70 -47.86 -17.74 3.10
CA GLN A 70 -46.51 -18.18 2.77
C GLN A 70 -45.76 -18.34 4.11
N PRO A 71 -45.22 -19.51 4.45
CA PRO A 71 -44.42 -19.65 5.67
C PRO A 71 -43.18 -18.76 5.49
N SER A 72 -43.14 -17.68 6.26
CA SER A 72 -41.99 -16.80 6.37
C SER A 72 -40.84 -17.56 7.03
N THR A 73 -40.02 -18.23 6.21
CA THR A 73 -38.76 -18.88 6.65
C THR A 73 -37.72 -17.88 7.17
N SER A 74 -38.02 -16.58 7.16
CA SER A 74 -37.15 -15.52 7.67
C SER A 74 -37.12 -15.49 9.20
N ASN A 75 -38.27 -15.67 9.87
CA ASN A 75 -38.31 -15.66 11.34
C ASN A 75 -37.52 -16.83 11.95
N SER A 76 -37.47 -17.97 11.25
CA SER A 76 -36.76 -19.16 11.69
C SER A 76 -35.24 -19.15 11.47
N ARG A 77 -34.67 -18.17 10.75
CA ARG A 77 -33.20 -18.06 10.64
C ARG A 77 -32.58 -17.29 11.80
N HIS A 78 -33.31 -16.30 12.32
CA HIS A 78 -32.80 -15.47 13.42
C HIS A 78 -32.70 -16.25 14.74
N GLN A 79 -33.54 -17.26 14.96
CA GLN A 79 -33.51 -18.10 16.16
C GLN A 79 -32.22 -18.91 16.31
N TYR A 80 -31.48 -19.14 15.21
CA TYR A 80 -30.22 -19.89 15.21
C TYR A 80 -28.97 -18.98 15.31
N LYS A 81 -29.14 -17.66 15.29
CA LYS A 81 -28.04 -16.67 15.34
C LYS A 81 -27.25 -16.74 16.64
N ASN A 82 -27.92 -17.08 17.74
CA ASN A 82 -27.36 -17.12 19.10
C ASN A 82 -26.81 -18.51 19.49
N ASN A 83 -26.68 -19.46 18.55
CA ASN A 83 -26.11 -20.79 18.80
C ASN A 83 -26.74 -21.53 20.00
N PHE A 84 -28.05 -21.38 20.22
CA PHE A 84 -28.80 -21.99 21.34
C PHE A 84 -28.33 -21.56 22.75
N ARG A 85 -27.57 -20.46 22.86
CA ARG A 85 -27.06 -19.96 24.14
C ARG A 85 -28.18 -19.58 25.11
N ASP A 86 -29.30 -19.09 24.57
CA ASP A 86 -30.49 -18.72 25.34
C ASP A 86 -31.40 -19.92 25.67
N SER A 87 -31.17 -21.07 25.02
CA SER A 87 -31.98 -22.28 25.11
C SER A 87 -31.28 -23.41 25.87
N GLY A 88 -30.20 -23.08 26.61
CA GLY A 88 -29.47 -24.03 27.44
C GLY A 88 -28.44 -24.89 26.69
N GLY A 89 -28.04 -24.53 25.48
CA GLY A 89 -27.03 -25.27 24.71
C GLY A 89 -27.65 -26.23 23.68
N VAL A 90 -26.77 -26.83 22.88
CA VAL A 90 -27.13 -27.68 21.73
C VAL A 90 -27.72 -29.03 22.17
N GLU A 91 -27.31 -29.50 23.35
CA GLU A 91 -27.71 -30.75 23.98
C GLU A 91 -29.17 -30.75 24.47
N ASN A 92 -29.76 -29.56 24.66
CA ASN A 92 -31.13 -29.37 25.12
C ASN A 92 -32.12 -29.11 23.97
N GLN A 93 -31.69 -29.32 22.71
CA GLN A 93 -32.50 -29.08 21.51
C GLN A 93 -33.05 -30.37 20.92
N SER A 94 -34.18 -30.24 20.22
CA SER A 94 -34.74 -31.35 19.45
C SER A 94 -33.91 -31.67 18.20
N VAL A 95 -33.96 -32.91 17.71
CA VAL A 95 -33.26 -33.31 16.48
C VAL A 95 -33.65 -32.42 15.29
N GLN A 96 -34.93 -32.07 15.17
CA GLN A 96 -35.42 -31.19 14.10
C GLN A 96 -34.82 -29.77 14.18
N GLU A 97 -34.60 -29.23 15.38
CA GLU A 97 -33.91 -27.95 15.56
C GLU A 97 -32.43 -28.03 15.21
N LEU A 98 -31.77 -29.14 15.53
CA LEU A 98 -30.38 -29.39 15.16
C LEU A 98 -30.19 -29.50 13.65
N GLU A 99 -31.11 -30.17 12.95
CA GLU A 99 -31.14 -30.22 11.49
C GLU A 99 -31.31 -28.82 10.89
N GLY A 100 -32.27 -28.04 11.39
CA GLY A 100 -32.48 -26.65 10.96
C GLY A 100 -31.24 -25.77 11.19
N TYR A 101 -30.58 -25.94 12.34
CA TYR A 101 -29.34 -25.23 12.67
C TYR A 101 -28.18 -25.65 11.77
N ALA A 102 -28.05 -26.93 11.44
CA ALA A 102 -27.02 -27.42 10.52
C ALA A 102 -27.19 -26.80 9.13
N VAL A 103 -28.41 -26.77 8.60
CA VAL A 103 -28.74 -26.09 7.33
C VAL A 103 -28.42 -24.60 7.42
N TYR A 104 -28.86 -23.92 8.48
CA TYR A 104 -28.58 -22.50 8.68
C TYR A 104 -27.07 -22.19 8.72
N LYS A 105 -26.29 -22.98 9.46
CA LYS A 105 -24.84 -22.80 9.55
C LYS A 105 -24.14 -23.10 8.22
N ALA A 106 -24.60 -24.10 7.47
CA ALA A 106 -24.09 -24.39 6.14
C ALA A 106 -24.37 -23.23 5.17
N GLU A 107 -25.58 -22.66 5.19
CA GLU A 107 -25.93 -21.49 4.36
C GLU A 107 -25.07 -20.27 4.68
N GLU A 108 -24.94 -19.91 5.97
CA GLU A 108 -24.14 -18.73 6.37
C GLU A 108 -22.66 -18.93 6.02
N THR A 109 -22.13 -20.13 6.22
CA THR A 109 -20.74 -20.47 5.84
C THR A 109 -20.56 -20.37 4.33
N THR A 110 -21.51 -20.90 3.55
CA THR A 110 -21.48 -20.84 2.09
C THR A 110 -21.50 -19.40 1.59
N LYS A 111 -22.36 -18.54 2.15
CA LYS A 111 -22.40 -17.11 1.81
C LYS A 111 -21.08 -16.41 2.14
N SER A 112 -20.50 -16.70 3.30
CA SER A 112 -19.19 -16.16 3.69
C SER A 112 -18.09 -16.58 2.72
N VAL A 113 -18.02 -17.87 2.38
CA VAL A 113 -17.04 -18.42 1.43
C VAL A 113 -17.22 -17.83 0.03
N GLN A 114 -18.47 -17.66 -0.42
CA GLN A 114 -18.78 -17.01 -1.69
C GLN A 114 -18.31 -15.54 -1.70
N GLY A 115 -18.46 -14.84 -0.58
CA GLY A 115 -17.92 -13.48 -0.40
C GLY A 115 -16.39 -13.45 -0.51
N SER A 116 -15.70 -14.36 0.18
CA SER A 116 -14.24 -14.50 0.08
C SER A 116 -13.77 -14.84 -1.34
N LEU A 117 -14.50 -15.71 -2.04
CA LEU A 117 -14.21 -16.05 -3.43
C LEU A 117 -14.29 -14.80 -4.31
N LYS A 118 -15.38 -14.03 -4.22
CA LYS A 118 -15.57 -12.81 -5.02
C LYS A 118 -14.40 -11.83 -4.83
N VAL A 119 -13.97 -11.60 -3.59
CA VAL A 119 -12.83 -10.71 -3.28
C VAL A 119 -11.54 -11.25 -3.88
N ALA A 120 -11.30 -12.56 -3.78
CA ALA A 120 -10.11 -13.18 -4.37
C ALA A 120 -10.07 -13.05 -5.91
N GLU A 121 -11.22 -13.13 -6.57
CA GLU A 121 -11.31 -12.94 -8.03
C GLU A 121 -11.07 -11.49 -8.44
N GLU A 122 -11.58 -10.54 -7.68
CA GLU A 122 -11.33 -9.11 -7.88
C GLU A 122 -9.84 -8.78 -7.74
N ILE A 123 -9.20 -9.28 -6.66
CA ILE A 123 -7.75 -9.14 -6.46
C ILE A 123 -6.98 -9.74 -7.64
N ARG A 124 -7.36 -10.93 -8.12
CA ARG A 124 -6.71 -11.57 -9.26
C ARG A 124 -6.81 -10.72 -10.53
N SER A 125 -7.99 -10.15 -10.79
CA SER A 125 -8.23 -9.26 -11.94
C SER A 125 -7.36 -7.99 -11.85
N ASP A 126 -7.35 -7.34 -10.69
CA ASP A 126 -6.63 -6.07 -10.51
C ASP A 126 -5.11 -6.27 -10.49
N ALA A 127 -4.62 -7.36 -9.89
CA ALA A 127 -3.22 -7.73 -9.96
C ALA A 127 -2.78 -7.97 -11.41
N THR A 128 -3.61 -8.64 -12.21
CA THR A 128 -3.31 -8.88 -13.64
C THR A 128 -3.23 -7.56 -14.41
N ARG A 129 -4.17 -6.64 -14.20
CA ARG A 129 -4.12 -5.29 -14.82
C ARG A 129 -2.88 -4.53 -14.39
N THR A 130 -2.53 -4.58 -13.11
CA THR A 130 -1.36 -3.92 -12.55
C THR A 130 -0.07 -4.49 -13.16
N LEU A 131 0.04 -5.81 -13.33
CA LEU A 131 1.20 -6.43 -13.97
C LEU A 131 1.40 -5.95 -15.41
N VAL A 132 0.31 -5.83 -16.19
CA VAL A 132 0.38 -5.28 -17.55
C VAL A 132 0.84 -3.82 -17.53
N MET A 133 0.28 -3.00 -16.65
CA MET A 133 0.69 -1.59 -16.52
C MET A 133 2.16 -1.45 -16.13
N LEU A 134 2.64 -2.25 -15.18
CA LEU A 134 4.05 -2.22 -14.76
C LEU A 134 4.99 -2.63 -15.89
N HIS A 135 4.60 -3.64 -16.68
CA HIS A 135 5.35 -4.04 -17.87
C HIS A 135 5.46 -2.90 -18.88
N ASP A 136 4.34 -2.26 -19.22
CA ASP A 136 4.31 -1.14 -20.17
C ASP A 136 5.10 0.08 -19.66
N GLN A 137 5.09 0.34 -18.36
CA GLN A 137 5.91 1.37 -17.74
C GLN A 137 7.40 1.02 -17.81
N GLY A 138 7.78 -0.23 -17.53
CA GLY A 138 9.16 -0.71 -17.67
C GLY A 138 9.71 -0.55 -19.09
N GLU A 139 8.89 -0.85 -20.09
CA GLU A 139 9.20 -0.62 -21.50
C GLU A 139 9.40 0.86 -21.83
N GLN A 140 8.54 1.74 -21.29
CA GLN A 140 8.69 3.19 -21.48
C GLN A 140 9.97 3.74 -20.85
N ILE A 141 10.32 3.29 -19.65
CA ILE A 141 11.58 3.66 -18.98
C ILE A 141 12.77 3.23 -19.83
N THR A 142 12.74 2.01 -20.35
CA THR A 142 13.79 1.47 -21.21
C THR A 142 13.96 2.31 -22.48
N ARG A 143 12.87 2.65 -23.17
CA ARG A 143 12.92 3.51 -24.36
C ARG A 143 13.44 4.92 -24.05
N THR A 144 13.02 5.48 -22.92
CA THR A 144 13.46 6.82 -22.48
C THR A 144 14.95 6.83 -22.17
N HIS A 145 15.45 5.78 -21.52
CA HIS A 145 16.88 5.62 -21.27
C HIS A 145 17.70 5.57 -22.57
N HIS A 146 17.26 4.79 -23.57
CA HIS A 146 17.95 4.72 -24.86
C HIS A 146 18.07 6.11 -25.51
N LYS A 147 16.96 6.87 -25.56
CA LYS A 147 16.97 8.24 -26.09
C LYS A 147 17.90 9.16 -25.30
N ALA A 148 17.92 9.06 -23.97
CA ALA A 148 18.79 9.86 -23.14
C ALA A 148 20.28 9.56 -23.41
N ALA A 149 20.64 8.29 -23.59
CA ALA A 149 21.98 7.87 -23.95
C ALA A 149 22.41 8.35 -25.35
N GLU A 150 21.49 8.32 -26.33
CA GLU A 150 21.72 8.89 -27.67
C GLU A 150 22.02 10.40 -27.59
N ILE A 151 21.22 11.14 -26.83
CA ILE A 151 21.43 12.58 -26.61
C ILE A 151 22.79 12.85 -25.96
N ASP A 152 23.18 12.09 -24.94
CA ASP A 152 24.48 12.25 -24.27
C ASP A 152 25.66 12.01 -25.22
N HIS A 153 25.53 11.02 -26.10
CA HIS A 153 26.51 10.76 -27.14
C HIS A 153 26.60 11.90 -28.17
N ASP A 154 25.46 12.44 -28.60
CA ASP A 154 25.42 13.59 -29.52
C ASP A 154 25.99 14.87 -28.90
N LEU A 155 25.70 15.13 -27.62
CA LEU A 155 26.30 16.22 -26.86
C LEU A 155 27.81 16.06 -26.74
N SER A 156 28.30 14.83 -26.50
CA SER A 156 29.73 14.53 -26.46
C SER A 156 30.42 14.76 -27.82
N ARG A 157 29.73 14.47 -28.93
CA ARG A 157 30.22 14.80 -30.28
C ARG A 157 30.23 16.31 -30.52
N GLY A 158 29.17 17.01 -30.11
CA GLY A 158 29.06 18.46 -30.16
C GLY A 158 30.17 19.18 -29.38
N GLU A 159 30.49 18.71 -28.16
CA GLU A 159 31.62 19.21 -27.35
C GLU A 159 32.93 19.15 -28.14
N LYS A 160 33.24 18.02 -28.78
CA LYS A 160 34.47 17.86 -29.57
C LYS A 160 34.54 18.84 -30.74
N LEU A 161 33.44 19.02 -31.46
CA LEU A 161 33.35 19.95 -32.58
C LEU A 161 33.58 21.39 -32.09
N LEU A 162 32.84 21.83 -31.06
CA LEU A 162 32.98 23.17 -30.47
C LEU A 162 34.37 23.41 -29.88
N GLY A 163 34.99 22.38 -29.30
CA GLY A 163 36.37 22.43 -28.84
C GLY A 163 37.36 22.69 -29.98
N SER A 164 37.15 22.08 -31.15
CA SER A 164 38.01 22.29 -32.34
C SER A 164 37.90 23.71 -32.93
N LEU A 165 36.76 24.40 -32.76
CA LEU A 165 36.58 25.79 -33.17
C LEU A 165 37.31 26.80 -32.28
N GLY A 166 37.77 26.40 -31.09
CA GLY A 166 38.47 27.26 -30.14
C GLY A 166 39.83 27.82 -30.61
N GLY A 167 40.35 27.37 -31.76
CA GLY A 167 41.46 28.04 -32.43
C GLY A 167 41.07 29.38 -33.09
N MET A 168 39.79 29.56 -33.43
CA MET A 168 39.25 30.76 -34.06
C MET A 168 38.52 31.70 -33.08
N PHE A 169 38.22 31.23 -31.85
CA PHE A 169 37.54 31.99 -30.81
C PHE A 169 38.31 31.92 -29.49
N SER A 170 38.54 33.05 -28.81
CA SER A 170 39.35 33.14 -27.58
C SER A 170 38.85 32.33 -26.37
N LYS A 171 37.67 31.68 -26.48
CA LYS A 171 37.07 30.87 -25.42
C LYS A 171 36.52 29.56 -25.99
N THR A 172 37.18 28.45 -25.68
CA THR A 172 36.64 27.09 -25.90
C THR A 172 35.41 26.88 -25.01
N TRP A 173 34.28 26.43 -25.56
CA TRP A 173 33.17 25.93 -24.75
C TRP A 173 33.69 24.80 -23.84
N LYS A 174 33.51 24.91 -22.52
CA LYS A 174 33.74 23.83 -21.55
C LYS A 174 32.42 23.38 -20.92
N PRO A 175 31.81 22.26 -21.35
CA PRO A 175 30.55 21.82 -20.77
C PRO A 175 30.77 21.29 -19.36
N LYS A 176 29.76 21.47 -18.51
CA LYS A 176 29.75 20.88 -17.17
C LYS A 176 29.44 19.39 -17.31
N LYS A 177 30.41 18.54 -16.99
CA LYS A 177 30.22 17.08 -17.00
C LYS A 177 29.45 16.65 -15.76
N THR A 178 28.30 16.02 -15.98
CA THR A 178 27.51 15.37 -14.92
C THR A 178 27.84 13.89 -14.85
N ARG A 179 27.19 13.17 -13.93
CA ARG A 179 27.31 11.70 -13.85
C ARG A 179 26.85 11.05 -15.17
N PRO A 180 27.43 9.90 -15.54
CA PRO A 180 26.99 9.14 -16.71
C PRO A 180 25.52 8.71 -16.54
N ILE A 181 24.80 8.67 -17.66
CA ILE A 181 23.42 8.17 -17.71
C ILE A 181 23.49 6.64 -17.58
N ASN A 182 23.17 6.13 -16.40
CA ASN A 182 23.09 4.70 -16.14
C ASN A 182 21.65 4.23 -16.29
N GLY A 183 21.47 3.09 -16.95
CA GLY A 183 20.16 2.51 -17.20
C GLY A 183 19.55 1.77 -16.02
N PRO A 184 18.30 1.29 -16.17
CA PRO A 184 17.66 0.44 -15.20
C PRO A 184 18.50 -0.83 -14.95
N VAL A 185 18.66 -1.20 -13.68
CA VAL A 185 19.34 -2.45 -13.32
C VAL A 185 18.40 -3.62 -13.61
N ILE A 186 18.75 -4.42 -14.62
CA ILE A 186 18.03 -5.65 -14.94
C ILE A 186 18.59 -6.75 -14.03
N THR A 187 17.91 -7.02 -12.91
CA THR A 187 18.19 -8.21 -12.10
C THR A 187 17.57 -9.43 -12.78
N ARG A 188 18.40 -10.43 -13.06
CA ARG A 188 18.02 -11.67 -13.74
C ARG A 188 17.51 -12.72 -12.75
#